data_AF-A0A536SX78-F1
#
_entry.id   AF-A0A536SX78-F1
#
_cell.length_a   1.000
_cell.length_b   1.000
_cell.length_c   1.000
_cell.angle_alpha   90.00
_cell.angle_beta   90.00
_cell.angle_gamma   90.00
#
_symmetry.space_group_name_H-M   'P 1'
#
loop_
_entity.id
_entity.type
_entity.pdbx_description
1 polymer ?
#
loop_
_entity_poly.entity_id
_entity_poly.type
_entity_poly.pdbx_seq_one_letter_code
_entity_poly.pdbx_strand_id
1 'polypeptide(L)' 'MAIHTLSALQASGGMPLVEIAYTWADIGGISFDIAFYFDRLAAVMVLIVTGVGSLIHVYSVGYMKDDASYARYFAYL' A
#
# COMPACT_ATOMS: atom_id res chain seq x y z
N MET A 1 4.82 -12.46 5.56
CA MET A 1 4.76 -12.12 4.12
C MET A 1 5.64 -10.90 3.77
N ALA A 2 5.51 -9.76 4.47
CA ALA A 2 6.31 -8.55 4.22
C ALA A 2 7.85 -8.69 4.36
N ILE A 3 8.33 -9.59 5.23
CA ILE A 3 9.78 -9.81 5.40
C ILE A 3 10.39 -10.50 4.17
N HIS A 4 9.65 -11.41 3.53
CA HIS A 4 10.14 -12.13 2.35
C HIS A 4 10.21 -11.24 1.11
N THR A 5 9.27 -10.30 0.95
CA THR A 5 9.27 -9.34 -0.16
C THR A 5 10.39 -8.30 -0.03
N LEU A 6 10.70 -7.87 1.20
CA LEU A 6 11.87 -7.01 1.47
C LEU A 6 13.19 -7.70 1.13
N SER A 7 13.35 -8.99 1.47
CA SER A 7 14.55 -9.75 1.08
C SER A 7 14.65 -9.96 -0.44
N ALA A 8 13.52 -10.14 -1.13
CA ALA A 8 13.50 -10.28 -2.59
C ALA A 8 13.92 -8.98 -3.31
N LEU A 9 13.52 -7.83 -2.77
CA LEU A 9 13.89 -6.51 -3.28
C LEU A 9 15.35 -6.12 -2.97
N GLN A 10 15.92 -6.71 -1.92
CA GLN A 10 17.34 -6.60 -1.60
C GLN A 10 18.18 -7.49 -2.53
N ALA A 11 17.66 -8.67 -2.90
CA ALA A 11 18.27 -9.60 -3.86
C ALA A 11 18.18 -9.13 -5.33
N SER A 12 17.20 -8.31 -5.70
CA SER A 12 17.00 -7.81 -7.06
C SER A 12 17.99 -6.71 -7.50
N GLY A 13 19.06 -6.45 -6.74
CA GLY A 13 20.09 -5.48 -7.11
C GLY A 13 19.62 -4.03 -7.24
N GLY A 14 18.41 -3.70 -6.77
CA GLY A 14 17.79 -2.38 -6.96
C GLY A 14 16.84 -2.29 -8.14
N MET A 15 16.61 -3.38 -8.88
CA MET A 15 15.56 -3.42 -9.90
C MET A 15 14.17 -3.40 -9.22
N PRO A 16 13.25 -2.53 -9.71
CA PRO A 16 11.89 -2.49 -9.22
C PRO A 16 11.14 -3.77 -9.58
N LEU A 17 10.29 -4.25 -8.66
CA LEU A 17 9.30 -5.27 -8.95
C LEU A 17 8.12 -4.58 -9.64
N VAL A 18 7.81 -4.98 -10.87
CA VAL A 18 6.68 -4.45 -11.64
C VAL A 18 5.72 -5.58 -11.93
N GLU A 19 4.47 -5.44 -11.48
CA GLU A 19 3.40 -6.41 -11.70
C GLU A 19 2.23 -5.73 -12.38
N ILE A 20 1.86 -6.19 -13.58
CA ILE A 20 0.70 -5.66 -14.32
C ILE A 20 -0.56 -6.23 -13.68
N ALA A 21 -1.41 -5.36 -13.13
CA ALA A 21 -2.67 -5.78 -12.52
C ALA A 21 -3.72 -6.07 -13.59
N TYR A 22 -3.96 -5.12 -14.50
CA TYR A 22 -4.85 -5.25 -15.66
C TYR A 22 -4.67 -4.08 -16.64
N THR A 23 -5.08 -4.27 -17.89
CA THR A 23 -5.15 -3.21 -18.90
C THR A 23 -6.42 -2.38 -18.68
N TRP A 24 -6.26 -1.11 -18.35
CA TRP A 24 -7.38 -0.20 -18.10
C TRP A 24 -8.07 0.25 -19.39
N ALA A 25 -7.29 0.49 -20.45
CA ALA A 25 -7.81 0.85 -21.77
C ALA A 25 -6.85 0.40 -22.88
N ASP A 26 -7.39 0.03 -24.04
CA ASP A 26 -6.64 -0.12 -25.29
C ASP A 26 -7.28 0.79 -26.34
N ILE A 27 -6.50 1.73 -26.87
CA ILE A 27 -6.98 2.69 -27.86
C ILE A 27 -5.95 2.79 -28.99
N GLY A 28 -6.35 2.39 -30.20
CA GLY A 28 -5.53 2.52 -31.39
C GLY A 28 -4.25 1.67 -31.36
N GLY A 29 -4.25 0.54 -30.64
CA GLY A 29 -3.09 -0.35 -30.51
C GLY A 29 -2.08 0.07 -29.43
N ILE A 30 -2.45 1.03 -28.58
CA ILE A 30 -1.69 1.42 -27.38
C ILE A 30 -2.47 0.92 -26.16
N SER A 31 -1.84 0.04 -25.37
CA SER A 31 -2.37 -0.42 -24.09
C SER A 31 -1.98 0.52 -22.96
N PHE A 32 -2.95 0.86 -22.12
CA PHE A 32 -2.76 1.61 -20.87
C PHE A 32 -2.90 0.64 -19.70
N ASP A 33 -1.76 0.16 -19.22
CA ASP A 33 -1.71 -0.84 -18.16
C ASP A 33 -1.64 -0.19 -16.78
N ILE A 34 -2.47 -0.66 -15.85
CA ILE A 34 -2.32 -0.37 -14.43
C ILE A 34 -1.37 -1.43 -13.86
N ALA A 35 -0.21 -0.97 -13.41
CA ALA A 35 0.82 -1.83 -12.83
C ALA A 35 1.21 -1.36 -11.43
N PHE A 36 1.46 -2.32 -10.54
CA PHE A 36 2.10 -2.06 -9.26
C PHE A 36 3.60 -1.94 -9.47
N TYR A 37 4.14 -0.77 -9.16
CA TYR A 37 5.57 -0.50 -9.20
C TYR A 37 6.10 -0.47 -7.76
N PHE A 38 6.92 -1.46 -7.42
CA PHE A 38 7.45 -1.64 -6.08
C PHE A 38 8.98 -1.62 -6.09
N ASP A 39 9.55 -0.50 -5.66
CA ASP A 39 10.98 -0.28 -5.53
C ASP A 39 11.41 -0.06 -4.07
N ARG A 40 12.68 0.29 -3.84
CA ARG A 40 13.23 0.50 -2.49
C ARG A 40 12.57 1.67 -1.77
N LEU A 41 12.27 2.74 -2.50
CA LEU A 41 11.64 3.93 -1.93
C LEU A 41 10.19 3.62 -1.55
N ALA A 42 9.45 2.97 -2.44
CA ALA A 42 8.09 2.50 -2.20
C ALA A 42 8.02 1.55 -1.01
N ALA A 43 9.00 0.63 -0.86
CA ALA A 43 9.07 -0.28 0.29
C ALA A 43 9.19 0.48 1.63
N VAL A 44 10.02 1.53 1.69
CA VAL A 44 10.14 2.38 2.89
C VAL A 44 8.86 3.17 3.13
N MET A 45 8.25 3.74 2.09
CA MET A 45 6.99 4.46 2.21
C MET A 45 5.85 3.57 2.71
N VAL A 46 5.75 2.34 2.19
CA VAL A 46 4.77 1.34 2.66
C VAL A 46 5.01 1.00 4.13
N LEU A 47 6.25 0.82 4.55
CA LEU A 47 6.59 0.56 5.96
C LEU A 47 6.12 1.71 6.86
N ILE A 48 6.37 2.95 6.47
CA ILE A 48 5.97 4.14 7.24
C ILE A 48 4.45 4.27 7.29
N VAL A 49 3.76 4.16 6.14
CA VAL A 49 2.30 4.30 6.04
C VAL A 49 1.60 3.21 6.85
N THR A 50 2.03 1.96 6.72
CA THR A 50 1.44 0.84 7.48
C THR A 50 1.81 0.90 8.97
N GLY A 51 3.04 1.26 9.31
CA GLY A 51 3.51 1.39 10.69
C GLY A 51 2.76 2.51 11.43
N VAL A 52 2.86 3.75 10.95
CA VAL A 52 2.19 4.91 11.56
C VAL A 52 0.67 4.77 11.46
N GLY A 53 0.15 4.29 10.33
CA GLY A 53 -1.28 4.03 10.15
C GLY A 53 -1.83 3.02 11.17
N SER A 54 -1.08 1.95 11.48
CA SER A 54 -1.49 0.99 12.51
C SER A 54 -1.53 1.61 13.92
N LEU A 55 -0.56 2.48 14.26
CA LEU A 55 -0.56 3.20 15.53
C LEU A 55 -1.74 4.17 15.63
N ILE A 56 -2.07 4.87 14.54
CA ILE A 56 -3.24 5.75 14.47
C ILE A 56 -4.52 4.92 14.69
N HIS A 57 -4.67 3.78 14.03
CA HIS A 57 -5.83 2.90 14.25
C HIS A 57 -5.97 2.50 15.72
N VAL A 58 -4.89 2.02 16.37
CA VAL A 58 -4.92 1.61 17.78
C VAL A 58 -5.30 2.78 18.69
N TYR A 59 -4.74 3.96 18.46
CA TYR A 59 -5.10 5.17 19.20
C TYR A 59 -6.57 5.53 19.01
N SER A 60 -7.05 5.52 17.76
CA SER A 60 -8.41 5.93 17.43
C SER A 60 -9.47 4.99 17.97
N VAL A 61 -9.17 3.70 18.15
CA VAL A 61 -10.11 2.75 18.81
C VAL A 61 -10.44 3.23 20.22
N GLY A 62 -9.43 3.66 20.98
CA GLY A 62 -9.62 4.19 22.33
C GLY A 62 -10.27 5.58 22.33
N TYR A 63 -9.87 6.44 21.40
CA TYR A 63 -10.38 7.81 21.31
C TYR A 63 -11.86 7.87 20.93
N MET A 64 -12.32 7.01 20.01
CA MET A 64 -13.70 6.99 19.50
C MET A 64 -14.63 6.05 20.26
N LYS A 65 -14.20 5.46 21.40
CA LYS A 65 -14.96 4.37 22.04
C LYS A 65 -16.40 4.74 22.42
N ASP A 66 -16.64 6.01 22.75
CA ASP A 66 -17.94 6.53 23.20
C ASP A 66 -18.62 7.40 22.11
N ASP A 67 -18.10 7.41 20.88
CA ASP A 67 -18.66 8.18 19.76
C ASP A 67 -19.56 7.31 18.87
N ALA A 68 -20.78 7.79 18.58
CA ALA A 68 -21.76 7.09 17.75
C ALA A 68 -21.33 6.95 16.27
N SER A 69 -20.36 7.75 15.81
CA SER A 69 -19.86 7.77 14.43
C SER A 69 -18.61 6.90 14.23
N TYR A 70 -18.27 6.03 15.17
CA TYR A 70 -17.12 5.10 15.11
C TYR A 70 -16.96 4.45 13.73
N ALA A 71 -18.00 3.81 13.20
CA ALA A 71 -17.92 3.10 11.93
C ALA A 71 -17.62 4.01 10.73
N ARG A 72 -18.11 5.25 10.74
CA ARG A 72 -17.84 6.23 9.67
C ARG A 72 -16.41 6.72 9.73
N TYR A 73 -15.89 6.96 10.93
CA TYR A 73 -14.52 7.39 11.13
C TYR A 73 -13.53 6.35 10.59
N PHE A 74 -13.71 5.06 10.93
CA PHE A 74 -12.84 3.99 10.44
C PHE A 74 -13.01 3.67 8.95
N ALA A 75 -14.15 3.98 8.33
CA ALA A 75 -14.34 3.80 6.90
C ALA A 75 -13.56 4.83 6.04
N TYR A 76 -13.22 5.98 6.60
CA TYR A 76 -12.44 7.02 5.93
C TYR A 76 -10.93 6.94 6.20
N LEU A 77 -10.51 6.07 7.12
CA LEU A 77 -9.14 5.95 7.58
C LEU A 77 -8.43 4.78 6.87
#